data_AF-A0A8K0RNP4-F1
#
_entry.id   AF-A0A8K0RNP4-F1
#
_cell.length_a   1.000
_cell.length_b   1.000
_cell.length_c   1.000
_cell.angle_alpha   90.00
_cell.angle_beta   90.00
_cell.angle_gamma   90.00
#
_symmetry.space_group_name_H-M   'P 1'
#
loop_
_entity.id
_entity.type
_entity.pdbx_description
1 polymer ?
#
loop_
_entity_poly.entity_id
_entity_poly.type
_entity_poly.pdbx_seq_one_letter_code
_entity_poly.pdbx_strand_id
1 'polypeptide(L)'
;MIAQVLDFSRLYKTIPVIAAYDSNDDFTKTMRRPWIAHEVHAFETNPHSVTYVSHSGQGDGDFGFLHMVSRMHGSVYTCSILGVLSGAFQMHSISNLKFLLPAFSNALEISYNLMSRNDYLLTAAILCPQSDCANGYNNITELLYNDYRFRRNHEVPSSSWTYHHIFLSDVKVAKWRYKYNDYINTEKAYFEIEPRAEQTIMQFLGLTMPKDTDATAEDGKENQDG
;
A
#
# COMPACT_ATOMS: atom_id res chain seq x y z
N MET A 1 -38.15 2.04 -8.21
CA MET A 1 -36.79 2.61 -8.13
C MET A 1 -36.01 2.07 -6.93
N ILE A 2 -36.49 2.19 -5.68
CA ILE A 2 -35.79 1.66 -4.48
C ILE A 2 -35.60 0.13 -4.51
N ALA A 3 -36.60 -0.65 -4.95
CA ALA A 3 -36.48 -2.11 -5.04
C ALA A 3 -35.41 -2.57 -6.04
N GLN A 4 -35.35 -1.94 -7.22
CA GLN A 4 -34.30 -2.22 -8.21
C GLN A 4 -32.91 -1.85 -7.70
N VAL A 5 -32.77 -0.72 -6.99
CA VAL A 5 -31.49 -0.34 -6.35
C VAL A 5 -31.09 -1.34 -5.27
N LEU A 6 -32.04 -1.82 -4.47
CA LEU A 6 -31.79 -2.84 -3.44
C LEU A 6 -31.41 -4.18 -4.06
N ASP A 7 -32.10 -4.64 -5.09
CA ASP A 7 -31.78 -5.91 -5.75
C ASP A 7 -30.46 -5.83 -6.51
N PHE A 8 -30.16 -4.69 -7.14
CA PHE A 8 -28.85 -4.44 -7.75
C PHE A 8 -27.73 -4.40 -6.69
N SER A 9 -27.97 -3.78 -5.52
CA SER A 9 -27.01 -3.79 -4.40
C SER A 9 -26.79 -5.17 -3.78
N ARG A 10 -27.82 -6.04 -3.79
CA ARG A 10 -27.68 -7.46 -3.42
C ARG A 10 -26.85 -8.21 -4.45
N LEU A 11 -27.00 -7.87 -5.73
CA LEU A 11 -26.20 -8.45 -6.80
C LEU A 11 -24.70 -8.15 -6.61
N TYR A 12 -24.32 -6.94 -6.19
CA TYR A 12 -22.92 -6.60 -5.83
C TYR A 12 -22.35 -7.43 -4.66
N LYS A 13 -23.21 -7.99 -3.80
CA LYS A 13 -22.76 -8.92 -2.74
C LYS A 13 -22.47 -10.32 -3.27
N THR A 14 -22.98 -10.66 -4.46
CA THR A 14 -22.87 -12.00 -5.06
C THR A 14 -22.02 -12.02 -6.33
N ILE A 15 -21.88 -10.88 -7.00
CA ILE A 15 -21.08 -10.70 -8.20
C ILE A 15 -20.02 -9.64 -7.86
N PRO A 16 -18.73 -10.00 -7.81
CA PRO A 16 -17.66 -9.01 -7.72
C PRO A 16 -17.69 -8.15 -8.98
N VAL A 17 -18.25 -6.96 -8.90
CA VAL A 17 -18.13 -5.97 -9.95
C VAL A 17 -17.01 -5.05 -9.54
N ILE A 18 -15.91 -5.07 -10.28
CA ILE A 18 -14.88 -4.02 -10.18
C ILE A 18 -15.41 -2.84 -10.96
N ALA A 19 -15.85 -1.80 -10.26
CA ALA A 19 -16.25 -0.56 -10.89
C ALA A 19 -14.98 0.29 -11.07
N ALA A 20 -14.22 0.01 -12.13
CA ALA A 20 -13.23 0.99 -12.57
C ALA A 20 -14.01 2.21 -13.07
N TYR A 21 -14.01 3.28 -12.26
CA TYR A 21 -14.62 4.56 -12.62
C TYR A 21 -13.74 5.22 -13.70
N ASP A 22 -13.87 4.71 -14.92
CA ASP A 22 -13.18 5.17 -16.11
C ASP A 22 -13.75 6.56 -16.46
N SER A 23 -13.03 7.60 -16.05
CA SER A 23 -13.12 8.92 -16.66
C SER A 23 -11.90 9.10 -17.58
N ASN A 24 -11.81 10.20 -18.34
CA ASN A 24 -10.71 10.48 -19.29
C ASN A 24 -9.28 10.53 -18.69
N ASP A 25 -9.09 10.09 -17.45
CA ASP A 25 -7.82 9.96 -16.75
C ASP A 25 -6.99 8.77 -17.27
N ASP A 26 -5.68 8.82 -16.99
CA ASP A 26 -4.73 7.75 -17.25
C ASP A 26 -5.15 6.44 -16.54
N PHE A 27 -5.36 5.38 -17.32
CA PHE A 27 -5.81 4.06 -16.83
C PHE A 27 -4.91 3.50 -15.72
N THR A 28 -3.59 3.62 -15.87
CA THR A 28 -2.63 3.13 -14.87
C THR A 28 -2.77 3.90 -13.56
N LYS A 29 -2.99 5.21 -13.64
CA LYS A 29 -3.20 6.05 -12.45
C LYS A 29 -4.53 5.76 -11.77
N THR A 30 -5.58 5.55 -12.56
CA THR A 30 -6.92 5.19 -12.06
C THR A 30 -6.88 3.86 -11.32
N MET A 31 -6.31 2.82 -11.93
CA MET A 31 -6.20 1.49 -11.34
C MET A 31 -5.40 1.46 -10.01
N ARG A 32 -4.48 2.42 -9.82
CA ARG A 32 -3.65 2.55 -8.60
C ARG A 32 -4.26 3.44 -7.52
N ARG A 33 -5.54 3.83 -7.65
CA ARG A 33 -6.26 4.50 -6.56
C ARG A 33 -6.55 3.49 -5.44
N PRO A 34 -6.38 3.83 -4.15
CA PRO A 34 -6.45 2.84 -3.07
C PRO A 34 -7.72 1.97 -3.05
N TRP A 35 -8.90 2.53 -3.37
CA TRP A 35 -10.14 1.76 -3.39
C TRP A 35 -10.25 0.83 -4.61
N ILE A 36 -9.74 1.23 -5.77
CA ILE A 36 -9.69 0.35 -6.96
C ILE A 36 -8.66 -0.76 -6.75
N ALA A 37 -7.52 -0.43 -6.14
CA ALA A 37 -6.52 -1.41 -5.76
C ALA A 37 -7.10 -2.46 -4.78
N HIS A 38 -7.94 -2.04 -3.83
CA HIS A 38 -8.68 -2.94 -2.95
C HIS A 38 -9.63 -3.88 -3.73
N GLU A 39 -10.41 -3.35 -4.67
CA GLU A 39 -11.30 -4.15 -5.53
C GLU A 39 -10.52 -5.16 -6.39
N VAL A 40 -9.35 -4.77 -6.89
CA VAL A 40 -8.45 -5.65 -7.65
C VAL A 40 -7.91 -6.79 -6.79
N HIS A 41 -7.53 -6.50 -5.54
CA HIS A 41 -7.12 -7.55 -4.61
C HIS A 41 -8.27 -8.51 -4.28
N ALA A 42 -9.48 -7.98 -4.12
CA ALA A 42 -10.69 -8.80 -3.95
C ALA A 42 -11.01 -9.65 -5.19
N PHE A 43 -10.67 -9.17 -6.39
CA PHE A 43 -10.76 -9.93 -7.63
C PHE A 43 -9.80 -11.12 -7.66
N GLU A 44 -8.54 -10.94 -7.25
CA GLU A 44 -7.53 -12.02 -7.27
C GLU A 44 -7.89 -13.21 -6.36
N THR A 45 -8.60 -12.93 -5.27
CA THR A 45 -9.02 -13.94 -4.29
C THR A 45 -10.45 -14.44 -4.53
N ASN A 46 -11.10 -13.99 -5.61
CA ASN A 46 -12.48 -14.35 -5.88
C ASN A 46 -12.58 -15.79 -6.43
N PRO A 47 -13.43 -16.65 -5.83
CA PRO A 47 -13.62 -18.01 -6.32
C PRO A 47 -14.51 -18.09 -7.57
N HIS A 48 -15.16 -16.99 -7.97
CA HIS A 48 -16.07 -16.94 -9.11
C HIS A 48 -15.45 -16.26 -10.33
N SER A 49 -15.96 -16.59 -11.52
CA SER A 49 -15.58 -15.88 -12.74
C SER A 49 -16.04 -14.43 -12.68
N VAL A 50 -15.10 -13.51 -12.93
CA VAL A 50 -15.35 -12.06 -12.91
C VAL A 50 -15.15 -11.52 -14.31
N THR A 51 -16.10 -10.73 -14.81
CA THR A 51 -15.99 -10.03 -16.09
C THR A 51 -15.59 -8.58 -15.84
N TYR A 52 -14.44 -8.18 -16.39
CA TYR A 52 -14.05 -6.78 -16.47
C TYR A 52 -14.79 -6.12 -17.64
N VAL A 53 -15.40 -4.96 -17.39
CA VAL A 53 -16.13 -4.18 -18.38
C VAL A 53 -15.52 -2.78 -18.42
N SER A 54 -15.02 -2.36 -19.59
CA SER A 54 -14.46 -1.02 -19.78
C SER A 54 -15.39 -0.11 -20.56
N HIS A 55 -15.30 1.20 -20.28
CA HIS A 55 -16.18 2.18 -20.92
C HIS A 55 -15.70 2.59 -22.34
N SER A 56 -14.39 2.54 -22.60
CA SER A 56 -13.80 3.10 -23.83
C SER A 56 -12.68 2.23 -24.43
N GLY A 57 -12.72 0.91 -24.24
CA GLY A 57 -11.66 -0.01 -24.66
C GLY A 57 -10.37 0.12 -23.84
N GLN A 58 -10.38 0.91 -22.76
CA GLN A 58 -9.30 0.95 -21.78
C GLN A 58 -9.23 -0.38 -21.04
N GLY A 59 -8.04 -0.80 -20.63
CA GLY A 59 -7.85 -2.11 -20.03
C GLY A 59 -7.90 -3.29 -21.03
N ASP A 60 -8.11 -3.03 -22.32
CA ASP A 60 -7.93 -3.98 -23.42
C ASP A 60 -6.50 -3.83 -24.00
N GLY A 61 -5.84 -4.94 -24.34
CA GLY A 61 -4.45 -5.00 -24.85
C GLY A 61 -3.35 -5.36 -23.83
N ASP A 62 -2.08 -5.27 -24.27
CA ASP A 62 -0.90 -5.80 -23.55
C ASP A 62 -0.62 -5.11 -22.19
N PHE A 63 -1.07 -3.85 -22.04
CA PHE A 63 -1.03 -3.09 -20.78
C PHE A 63 -2.41 -2.97 -20.14
N GLY A 64 -3.29 -3.94 -20.42
CA GLY A 64 -4.68 -3.97 -20.01
C GLY A 64 -4.90 -4.34 -18.53
N PHE A 65 -6.15 -4.63 -18.18
CA PHE A 65 -6.57 -4.90 -16.80
C PHE A 65 -5.76 -6.03 -16.16
N LEU A 66 -5.60 -7.18 -16.82
CA LEU A 66 -4.85 -8.31 -16.26
C LEU A 66 -3.37 -8.00 -16.05
N HIS A 67 -2.76 -7.20 -16.94
CA HIS A 67 -1.40 -6.70 -16.74
C HIS A 67 -1.32 -5.84 -15.48
N MET A 68 -2.31 -4.95 -15.29
CA MET A 68 -2.40 -4.11 -14.10
C MET A 68 -2.62 -4.91 -12.81
N VAL A 69 -3.47 -5.94 -12.83
CA VAL A 69 -3.64 -6.88 -11.70
C VAL A 69 -2.29 -7.49 -11.32
N SER A 70 -1.58 -8.09 -12.29
CA SER A 70 -0.26 -8.68 -12.06
C SER A 70 0.76 -7.67 -11.50
N ARG A 71 0.71 -6.42 -11.96
CA ARG A 71 1.61 -5.33 -11.50
C ARG A 71 1.27 -4.77 -10.13
N MET A 72 0.06 -5.00 -9.64
CA MET A 72 -0.38 -4.61 -8.30
C MET A 72 -0.28 -5.75 -7.30
N HIS A 73 -0.15 -6.99 -7.77
CA HIS A 73 0.07 -8.16 -6.92
C HIS A 73 1.21 -7.91 -5.92
N GLY A 74 0.97 -8.22 -4.65
CA GLY A 74 1.92 -8.02 -3.55
C GLY A 74 2.26 -6.56 -3.19
N SER A 75 1.76 -5.57 -3.95
CA SER A 75 2.12 -4.15 -3.82
C SER A 75 0.93 -3.20 -3.72
N VAL A 76 -0.27 -3.78 -3.67
CA VAL A 76 -1.59 -3.15 -3.87
C VAL A 76 -1.71 -1.83 -3.12
N TYR A 77 -1.54 -1.85 -1.79
CA TYR A 77 -1.83 -0.69 -0.96
C TYR A 77 -0.64 0.28 -0.88
N THR A 78 0.58 -0.23 -0.67
CA THR A 78 1.78 0.60 -0.48
C THR A 78 1.98 1.58 -1.63
N CYS A 79 1.93 1.11 -2.89
CA CYS A 79 2.17 2.00 -4.03
C CYS A 79 1.00 2.92 -4.34
N SER A 80 -0.21 2.51 -3.99
CA SER A 80 -1.41 3.35 -4.12
C SER A 80 -1.36 4.49 -3.11
N ILE A 81 -0.98 4.20 -1.86
CA ILE A 81 -0.83 5.19 -0.78
C ILE A 81 0.33 6.14 -1.08
N LEU A 82 1.48 5.64 -1.55
CA LEU A 82 2.60 6.50 -1.97
C LEU A 82 2.23 7.38 -3.18
N GLY A 83 1.37 6.91 -4.07
CA GLY A 83 0.79 7.72 -5.14
C GLY A 83 -0.12 8.84 -4.64
N VAL A 84 -0.90 8.60 -3.58
CA VAL A 84 -1.69 9.64 -2.91
C VAL A 84 -0.79 10.63 -2.14
N LEU A 85 0.26 10.13 -1.49
CA LEU A 85 1.26 10.94 -0.79
C LEU A 85 1.96 11.92 -1.73
N SER A 86 2.47 11.42 -2.87
CA SER A 86 3.15 12.21 -3.91
C SER A 86 2.24 13.15 -4.70
N GLY A 87 0.91 13.00 -4.57
CA GLY A 87 -0.07 13.76 -5.36
C GLY A 87 -0.30 13.21 -6.77
N ALA A 88 0.26 12.03 -7.10
CA ALA A 88 0.01 11.35 -8.36
C ALA A 88 -1.46 10.93 -8.51
N PHE A 89 -2.11 10.58 -7.40
CA PHE A 89 -3.53 10.22 -7.33
C PHE A 89 -4.25 11.03 -6.26
N GLN A 90 -5.54 11.28 -6.48
CA GLN A 90 -6.39 11.91 -5.48
C GLN A 90 -7.15 10.86 -4.68
N MET A 91 -7.35 11.15 -3.39
CA MET A 91 -8.25 10.42 -2.51
C MET A 91 -9.02 11.45 -1.70
N HIS A 92 -10.35 11.43 -1.81
CA HIS A 92 -11.20 12.47 -1.20
C HIS A 92 -11.09 12.50 0.33
N SER A 93 -11.12 11.33 0.97
CA SER A 93 -10.98 11.19 2.42
C SER A 93 -9.89 10.17 2.74
N ILE A 94 -8.69 10.66 3.06
CA ILE A 94 -7.55 9.80 3.38
C ILE A 94 -7.78 8.98 4.67
N SER A 95 -8.63 9.44 5.59
CA SER A 95 -9.01 8.68 6.80
C SER A 95 -9.70 7.36 6.49
N ASN A 96 -10.26 7.18 5.29
CA ASN A 96 -10.92 5.94 4.88
C ASN A 96 -9.93 4.79 4.66
N LEU A 97 -8.61 5.03 4.67
CA LEU A 97 -7.62 3.95 4.63
C LEU A 97 -7.81 2.93 5.76
N LYS A 98 -8.38 3.34 6.91
CA LYS A 98 -8.72 2.43 8.02
C LYS A 98 -9.70 1.31 7.63
N PHE A 99 -10.52 1.53 6.61
CA PHE A 99 -11.45 0.52 6.10
C PHE A 99 -10.79 -0.41 5.08
N LEU A 100 -9.72 0.05 4.41
CA LEU A 100 -8.95 -0.76 3.47
C LEU A 100 -7.90 -1.64 4.18
N LEU A 101 -7.44 -1.21 5.36
CA LEU A 101 -6.43 -1.88 6.18
C LEU A 101 -7.00 -2.19 7.57
N PRO A 102 -7.96 -3.12 7.68
CA PRO A 102 -8.72 -3.34 8.93
C PRO A 102 -7.83 -3.75 10.11
N ALA A 103 -6.76 -4.52 9.86
CA ALA A 103 -5.78 -4.93 10.88
C ALA A 103 -5.10 -3.73 11.58
N PHE A 104 -5.00 -2.59 10.87
CA PHE A 104 -4.38 -1.37 11.36
C PHE A 104 -5.39 -0.24 11.58
N SER A 105 -6.69 -0.53 11.56
CA SER A 105 -7.75 0.48 11.63
C SER A 105 -7.61 1.43 12.82
N ASN A 106 -7.30 0.91 14.01
CA ASN A 106 -7.08 1.71 15.21
C ASN A 106 -5.84 2.62 15.10
N ALA A 107 -4.72 2.07 14.61
CA ALA A 107 -3.49 2.85 14.39
C ALA A 107 -3.72 3.96 13.34
N LEU A 108 -4.48 3.66 12.28
CA LEU A 108 -4.84 4.61 11.23
C LEU A 108 -5.80 5.69 11.74
N GLU A 109 -6.73 5.37 12.63
CA GLU A 109 -7.61 6.37 13.25
C GLU A 109 -6.81 7.34 14.12
N ILE A 110 -5.92 6.81 14.97
CA ILE A 110 -5.12 7.62 15.88
C ILE A 110 -4.13 8.48 15.11
N SER A 111 -3.39 7.90 14.16
CA SER A 111 -2.45 8.65 13.33
C SER A 111 -3.14 9.74 12.51
N TYR A 112 -4.35 9.49 11.97
CA TYR A 112 -5.09 10.53 11.24
C TYR A 112 -5.42 11.75 12.10
N ASN A 113 -5.70 11.54 13.39
CA ASN A 113 -6.03 12.61 14.32
C ASN A 113 -4.80 13.34 14.89
N LEU A 114 -3.65 12.67 14.97
CA LEU A 114 -2.44 13.20 15.61
C LEU A 114 -1.40 13.75 14.64
N MET A 115 -1.28 13.17 13.45
CA MET A 115 -0.19 13.42 12.52
C MET A 115 -0.59 14.40 11.40
N SER A 116 0.42 15.00 10.75
CA SER A 116 0.17 15.75 9.51
C SER A 116 -0.31 14.80 8.40
N ARG A 117 -0.92 15.36 7.33
CA ARG A 117 -1.34 14.59 6.14
C ARG A 117 -0.23 13.66 5.62
N ASN A 118 0.99 14.17 5.48
CA ASN A 118 2.08 13.43 4.84
C ASN A 118 2.66 12.39 5.79
N ASP A 119 2.78 12.72 7.08
CA ASP A 119 3.19 11.75 8.11
C ASP A 119 2.16 10.60 8.19
N TYR A 120 0.86 10.91 8.22
CA TYR A 120 -0.22 9.92 8.20
C TYR A 120 -0.16 8.98 6.99
N LEU A 121 -0.03 9.53 5.78
CA LEU A 121 0.04 8.73 4.56
C LEU A 121 1.32 7.87 4.51
N LEU A 122 2.43 8.39 5.01
CA LEU A 122 3.67 7.61 5.10
C LEU A 122 3.56 6.50 6.16
N THR A 123 2.94 6.76 7.32
CA THR A 123 2.59 5.73 8.31
C THR A 123 1.74 4.64 7.68
N ALA A 124 0.67 5.01 6.94
CA ALA A 124 -0.19 4.04 6.27
C ALA A 124 0.58 3.18 5.26
N ALA A 125 1.49 3.77 4.49
CA ALA A 125 2.33 3.03 3.54
C ALA A 125 3.29 2.05 4.23
N ILE A 126 3.85 2.41 5.39
CA ILE A 126 4.77 1.56 6.16
C ILE A 126 4.05 0.39 6.84
N LEU A 127 2.79 0.56 7.21
CA LEU A 127 1.98 -0.52 7.80
C LEU A 127 1.51 -1.55 6.76
N CYS A 128 1.59 -1.24 5.47
CA CYS A 128 1.29 -2.21 4.42
C CYS A 128 2.45 -3.20 4.23
N PRO A 129 2.20 -4.40 3.67
CA PRO A 129 3.26 -5.32 3.30
C PRO A 129 4.32 -4.68 2.38
N GLN A 130 5.56 -5.18 2.50
CA GLN A 130 6.68 -4.73 1.68
C GLN A 130 6.35 -4.86 0.18
N SER A 131 6.76 -3.86 -0.59
CA SER A 131 6.27 -3.70 -1.96
C SER A 131 7.30 -3.09 -2.91
N ASP A 132 7.38 -3.68 -4.10
CA ASP A 132 8.09 -3.14 -5.24
C ASP A 132 7.25 -2.05 -5.92
N CYS A 133 7.45 -0.79 -5.50
CA CYS A 133 6.81 0.35 -6.16
C CYS A 133 7.53 0.76 -7.42
N ALA A 134 7.27 0.01 -8.48
CA ALA A 134 7.88 0.17 -9.79
C ALA A 134 7.59 1.50 -10.52
N ASN A 135 7.01 2.51 -9.86
CA ASN A 135 6.67 3.81 -10.46
C ASN A 135 7.11 4.97 -9.54
N GLY A 136 8.15 5.69 -9.97
CA GLY A 136 8.35 7.14 -10.00
C GLY A 136 7.85 8.12 -8.92
N TYR A 137 7.43 7.71 -7.72
CA TYR A 137 7.06 8.67 -6.66
C TYR A 137 8.29 9.31 -6.00
N ASN A 138 9.25 9.76 -6.80
CA ASN A 138 10.56 10.23 -6.32
C ASN A 138 10.46 11.48 -5.46
N ASN A 139 9.41 12.28 -5.64
CA ASN A 139 9.18 13.50 -4.86
C ASN A 139 8.81 13.23 -3.39
N ILE A 140 8.55 11.98 -2.96
CA ILE A 140 8.22 11.71 -1.55
C ILE A 140 9.35 12.11 -0.59
N THR A 141 10.59 12.17 -1.07
CA THR A 141 11.75 12.62 -0.28
C THR A 141 11.80 14.14 -0.07
N GLU A 142 11.05 14.88 -0.89
CA GLU A 142 11.04 16.35 -0.92
C GLU A 142 9.80 16.94 -0.23
N LEU A 143 8.86 16.09 0.20
CA LEU A 143 7.67 16.51 0.93
C LEU A 143 8.01 16.96 2.35
N LEU A 144 7.14 17.80 2.91
CA LEU A 144 7.24 18.24 4.30
C LEU A 144 6.62 17.20 5.23
N TYR A 145 7.37 16.85 6.27
CA TYR A 145 7.00 15.90 7.32
C TYR A 145 7.29 16.54 8.68
N ASN A 146 6.40 16.37 9.65
CA ASN A 146 6.62 16.84 11.01
C ASN A 146 7.42 15.82 11.82
N ASP A 147 7.03 14.55 11.73
CA ASP A 147 7.53 13.46 12.56
C ASP A 147 8.54 12.58 11.82
N TYR A 148 8.37 12.40 10.51
CA TYR A 148 9.27 11.62 9.69
C TYR A 148 10.47 12.42 9.16
N ARG A 149 11.61 11.76 8.97
CA ARG A 149 12.81 12.34 8.35
C ARG A 149 13.42 11.38 7.33
N PHE A 150 13.74 11.92 6.16
CA PHE A 150 14.53 11.23 5.14
C PHE A 150 16.00 11.64 5.30
N ARG A 151 16.91 10.66 5.37
CA ARG A 151 18.36 10.90 5.35
C ARG A 151 18.97 10.15 4.19
N ARG A 152 19.64 10.87 3.30
CA ARG A 152 20.34 10.26 2.18
C ARG A 152 21.50 9.42 2.68
N ASN A 153 21.62 8.20 2.18
CA ASN A 153 22.75 7.34 2.47
C ASN A 153 23.83 7.56 1.38
N HIS A 154 24.95 8.17 1.78
CA HIS A 154 26.08 8.48 0.90
C HIS A 154 27.15 7.38 0.85
N GLU A 155 27.02 6.33 1.67
CA GLU A 155 28.01 5.23 1.75
C GLU A 155 27.86 4.24 0.59
N VAL A 156 26.75 4.29 -0.15
CA VAL A 156 26.55 3.45 -1.33
C VAL A 156 27.19 4.15 -2.54
N PRO A 157 28.24 3.58 -3.17
CA PRO A 157 28.92 4.20 -4.31
C PRO A 157 27.92 4.48 -5.43
N SER A 158 27.98 5.69 -6.01
CA SER A 158 27.10 6.13 -7.08
C SER A 158 27.28 5.27 -8.34
N SER A 159 26.50 4.21 -8.48
CA SER A 159 26.49 3.41 -9.72
C SER A 159 25.11 3.21 -10.32
N SER A 160 24.06 3.83 -9.79
CA SER A 160 22.81 4.22 -10.49
C SER A 160 21.59 4.41 -9.57
N TRP A 161 21.70 4.04 -8.29
CA TRP A 161 20.61 4.13 -7.31
C TRP A 161 20.89 5.22 -6.27
N THR A 162 19.84 5.97 -5.92
CA THR A 162 19.84 6.88 -4.77
C THR A 162 19.11 6.22 -3.61
N TYR A 163 19.71 6.27 -2.42
CA TYR A 163 19.20 5.61 -1.22
C TYR A 163 18.87 6.63 -0.13
N HIS A 164 17.71 6.47 0.50
CA HIS A 164 17.26 7.23 1.65
C HIS A 164 16.82 6.28 2.76
N HIS A 165 17.28 6.53 3.98
CA HIS A 165 16.71 5.95 5.19
C HIS A 165 15.59 6.85 5.69
N ILE A 166 14.49 6.23 6.14
CA ILE A 166 13.30 6.89 6.66
C ILE A 166 13.24 6.64 8.16
N PHE A 167 13.17 7.71 8.93
CA PHE A 167 13.14 7.68 10.38
C PHE A 167 11.82 8.24 10.91
N LEU A 168 11.30 7.61 11.96
CA LEU A 168 10.23 8.13 12.82
C LEU A 168 10.83 8.30 14.22
N SER A 169 10.85 9.54 14.74
CA SER A 169 11.49 9.86 16.04
C SER A 169 12.90 9.25 16.19
N ASP A 170 13.74 9.46 15.18
CA ASP A 170 15.12 8.94 15.09
C ASP A 170 15.28 7.41 15.03
N VAL A 171 14.20 6.64 15.03
CA VAL A 171 14.22 5.19 14.77
C VAL A 171 14.01 4.95 13.28
N LYS A 172 14.91 4.19 12.66
CA LYS A 172 14.80 3.82 11.25
C LYS A 172 13.66 2.82 11.05
N VAL A 173 12.70 3.16 10.20
CA VAL A 173 11.47 2.37 9.97
C VAL A 173 11.30 1.91 8.53
N ALA A 174 11.96 2.57 7.57
CA ALA A 174 11.93 2.14 6.17
C ALA A 174 13.16 2.63 5.40
N LYS A 175 13.32 2.11 4.19
CA LYS A 175 14.26 2.57 3.18
C LYS A 175 13.52 2.88 1.90
N TRP A 176 13.90 3.97 1.27
CA TRP A 176 13.49 4.32 -0.09
C TRP A 176 14.71 4.32 -0.98
N ARG A 177 14.68 3.54 -2.06
CA ARG A 177 15.72 3.59 -3.09
C ARG A 177 15.08 3.79 -4.44
N TYR A 178 15.67 4.65 -5.27
CA TYR A 178 15.17 4.90 -6.62
C TYR A 178 16.31 5.07 -7.62
N LYS A 179 16.01 4.78 -8.88
CA LYS A 179 16.90 4.92 -10.03
C LYS A 179 16.10 5.45 -11.21
N TYR A 180 16.66 6.45 -11.87
CA TYR A 180 16.24 6.85 -13.20
C TYR A 180 17.06 6.08 -14.25
N ASN A 181 16.40 5.58 -15.29
CA ASN A 181 17.06 4.96 -16.43
C ASN A 181 16.87 5.84 -17.67
N ASP A 182 17.92 6.60 -18.01
CA ASP A 182 17.93 7.51 -19.14
C ASP A 182 17.64 6.82 -20.49
N TYR A 183 18.07 5.57 -20.65
CA TYR A 183 17.99 4.86 -21.94
C TYR A 183 16.57 4.48 -22.37
N ILE A 184 15.71 4.19 -21.40
CA ILE A 184 14.32 3.79 -21.64
C ILE A 184 13.31 4.77 -21.02
N ASN A 185 13.80 5.90 -20.49
CA ASN A 185 12.98 6.91 -19.81
C ASN A 185 12.05 6.30 -18.76
N THR A 186 12.61 5.40 -17.91
CA THR A 186 11.83 4.73 -16.86
C THR A 186 12.45 4.93 -15.49
N GLU A 187 11.59 5.14 -14.50
CA GLU A 187 11.95 5.19 -13.10
C GLU A 187 11.65 3.85 -12.42
N LYS A 188 12.56 3.41 -11.56
CA LYS A 188 12.32 2.28 -10.66
C LYS A 188 12.55 2.74 -9.22
N ALA A 189 11.61 2.39 -8.35
CA ALA A 189 11.75 2.65 -6.92
C ALA A 189 11.38 1.39 -6.11
N TYR A 190 11.93 1.33 -4.90
CA TYR A 190 11.65 0.27 -3.93
C TYR A 190 11.45 0.89 -2.57
N PHE A 191 10.40 0.43 -1.89
CA PHE A 191 10.05 0.83 -0.54
C PHE A 191 10.19 -0.39 0.38
N GLU A 192 11.28 -0.42 1.13
CA GLU A 192 11.62 -1.55 2.00
C GLU A 192 11.30 -1.18 3.44
N ILE A 193 10.44 -1.96 4.10
CA ILE A 193 10.03 -1.72 5.48
C ILE A 193 11.01 -2.42 6.42
N GLU A 194 11.43 -1.75 7.49
CA GLU A 194 12.32 -2.36 8.49
C GLU A 194 11.54 -3.36 9.36
N PRO A 195 12.16 -4.47 9.82
CA PRO A 195 11.46 -5.53 10.55
C PRO A 195 10.68 -5.10 11.81
N ARG A 196 11.05 -3.97 12.43
CA ARG A 196 10.41 -3.42 13.63
C ARG A 196 9.60 -2.15 13.38
N ALA A 197 9.31 -1.84 12.13
CA ALA A 197 8.63 -0.60 11.76
C ALA A 197 7.22 -0.51 12.36
N GLU A 198 6.45 -1.60 12.27
CA GLU A 198 5.11 -1.68 12.85
C GLU A 198 5.16 -1.42 14.37
N GLN A 199 6.01 -2.15 15.09
CA GLN A 199 6.19 -1.97 16.54
C GLN A 199 6.58 -0.53 16.90
N THR A 200 7.47 0.08 16.11
CA THR A 200 7.92 1.46 16.30
C THR A 200 6.76 2.44 16.13
N ILE A 201 5.92 2.25 15.10
CA ILE A 201 4.72 3.06 14.86
C ILE A 201 3.72 2.89 15.99
N MET A 202 3.44 1.66 16.41
CA MET A 202 2.48 1.39 17.49
C MET A 202 2.93 2.06 18.79
N GLN A 203 4.22 1.95 19.14
CA GLN A 203 4.79 2.63 20.31
C GLN A 203 4.71 4.16 20.19
N PHE A 204 5.03 4.72 19.02
CA PHE A 204 4.92 6.15 18.76
C PHE A 204 3.48 6.66 18.96
N LEU A 205 2.49 5.87 18.54
CA LEU A 205 1.06 6.19 18.69
C LEU A 205 0.51 5.91 20.10
N GLY A 206 1.33 5.42 21.03
CA GLY A 206 0.90 5.06 22.38
C GLY A 206 0.01 3.82 22.43
N LEU A 207 0.08 2.96 21.41
CA LEU A 207 -0.67 1.71 21.33
C LEU A 207 0.11 0.56 21.97
N THR A 208 -0.56 -0.20 22.83
CA THR A 208 -0.06 -1.48 23.32
C THR A 208 -0.20 -2.54 22.24
N MET A 209 0.90 -3.21 21.91
CA MET A 209 0.85 -4.39 21.05
C MET A 209 -0.01 -5.48 21.72
N PRO A 210 -0.76 -6.28 20.95
CA PRO A 210 -1.19 -7.58 21.44
C PRO A 210 0.06 -8.33 21.90
N LYS A 211 0.07 -8.84 23.14
CA LYS A 211 1.12 -9.77 23.56
C LYS A 211 1.05 -10.96 22.61
N ASP A 212 2.13 -11.23 21.89
CA ASP A 212 2.28 -12.49 21.17
C ASP A 212 1.97 -13.61 22.16
N THR A 213 0.91 -14.38 21.89
CA THR A 213 0.68 -15.65 22.58
C THR A 213 1.87 -16.53 22.26
N ASP A 214 2.69 -16.80 23.27
CA ASP A 214 3.76 -17.79 23.26
C ASP A 214 3.28 -19.10 22.62
N ALA A 215 3.62 -19.31 21.35
CA ALA A 215 3.52 -20.59 20.69
C ALA A 215 4.85 -21.34 20.82
N THR A 216 5.27 -21.58 22.07
CA THR A 216 6.18 -22.68 22.41
C THR A 216 5.80 -23.20 23.79
N ALA A 217 4.61 -23.79 23.89
CA ALA A 217 4.30 -24.76 24.92
C ALA A 217 4.56 -26.16 24.34
N GLU A 218 5.48 -26.86 24.98
CA GLU A 218 5.59 -28.32 25.06
C GLU A 218 5.93 -29.08 23.76
N ASP A 219 7.23 -29.36 23.60
CA ASP A 219 7.64 -30.73 23.29
C ASP A 219 8.92 -31.07 24.06
N GLY A 220 8.76 -31.14 25.38
CA GLY A 220 9.73 -31.71 26.31
C GLY A 220 9.18 -33.05 26.80
N LYS A 221 9.37 -34.12 26.01
CA LYS A 221 9.33 -35.48 26.53
C LYS A 221 10.68 -36.14 26.31
N GLU A 222 11.45 -36.11 27.39
CA GLU A 222 12.49 -37.09 27.69
C GLU A 222 11.92 -38.51 27.46
N ASN A 223 12.51 -39.24 26.51
CA ASN A 223 12.56 -40.68 26.59
C ASN A 223 13.90 -41.03 27.25
N GLN A 224 13.86 -41.20 28.58
CA GLN A 224 14.80 -42.06 29.30
C GLN A 224 14.14 -43.42 29.49
N ASP A 225 14.80 -44.43 28.92
CA ASP A 225 14.87 -45.86 29.23
C ASP A 225 13.70 -46.59 29.92
N GLY A 226 13.27 -47.67 29.24
CA GLY A 226 12.42 -48.75 29.73
C GLY A 226 12.17 -49.81 28.67
#